data_AF-A0AAC8Q614-F1
#
_entry.id   AF-A0AAC8Q614-F1
#
_cell.length_a   1.000
_cell.length_b   1.000
_cell.length_c   1.000
_cell.angle_alpha   90.00
_cell.angle_beta   90.00
_cell.angle_gamma   90.00
#
_symmetry.space_group_name_H-M   'P 1'
#
loop_
_entity.id
_entity.type
_entity.pdbx_description
1 polymer ?
#
loop_
_entity_poly.entity_id
_entity_poly.type
_entity_poly.pdbx_seq_one_letter_code
_entity_poly.pdbx_strand_id
1 'polypeptide(L)'
;MPLAPPQELEDAGLAFDLPLRLEPRLGVCLPDPWDRRAPLPADEWGQEQADDYAVLRERLTGGEHAHQVEGHPWWIQNDARLEAELVTHGLYCGDSRGYDSPEARRLEPGASAWRLLWQIGSDDQTGFTWGDGGNLYLLLREQDLRACRFDRAWLGLQCR
;
A
#
# COMPACT_ATOMS: atom_id res chain seq x y z
N MET A 1 0.48 -4.81 -32.38
CA MET A 1 1.76 -5.04 -31.67
C MET A 1 1.82 -4.03 -30.55
N PRO A 2 2.08 -4.42 -29.30
CA PRO A 2 2.56 -3.44 -28.34
C PRO A 2 3.86 -2.86 -28.91
N LEU A 3 3.96 -1.55 -28.97
CA LEU A 3 5.20 -0.88 -29.35
C LEU A 3 6.23 -1.20 -28.27
N ALA A 4 7.44 -1.61 -28.68
CA ALA A 4 8.55 -1.65 -27.75
C ALA A 4 8.74 -0.25 -27.15
N PRO A 5 9.07 -0.13 -25.86
CA PRO A 5 9.35 1.17 -25.26
C PRO A 5 10.49 1.87 -26.04
N PRO A 6 10.49 3.21 -26.13
CA PRO A 6 11.62 3.96 -26.67
C PRO A 6 12.93 3.58 -25.96
N GLN A 7 14.04 3.53 -26.71
CA GLN A 7 15.38 3.17 -26.20
C GLN A 7 15.80 4.04 -25.02
N GLU A 8 15.38 5.31 -25.02
CA GLU A 8 15.67 6.28 -23.98
C GLU A 8 15.05 5.88 -22.62
N LEU A 9 13.96 5.12 -22.62
CA LEU A 9 13.40 4.55 -21.39
C LEU A 9 14.22 3.37 -20.90
N GLU A 10 14.77 2.54 -21.79
CA GLU A 10 15.68 1.45 -21.40
C GLU A 10 16.97 2.03 -20.79
N ASP A 11 17.57 3.02 -21.44
CA ASP A 11 18.80 3.68 -20.96
C ASP A 11 18.60 4.39 -19.61
N ALA A 12 17.38 4.88 -19.35
CA ALA A 12 16.99 5.52 -18.10
C ALA A 12 16.54 4.53 -17.01
N GLY A 13 16.47 3.21 -17.30
CA GLY A 13 15.92 2.21 -16.38
C GLY A 13 14.42 2.33 -16.13
N LEU A 14 13.70 2.99 -17.05
CA LEU A 14 12.25 3.23 -17.03
C LEU A 14 11.47 2.29 -17.94
N ALA A 15 12.15 1.44 -18.72
CA ALA A 15 11.55 0.36 -19.47
C ALA A 15 11.45 -0.90 -18.59
N PHE A 16 10.27 -1.51 -18.56
CA PHE A 16 10.07 -2.81 -17.91
C PHE A 16 10.13 -3.90 -18.97
N ASP A 17 11.02 -4.87 -18.80
CA ASP A 17 11.03 -6.07 -19.62
C ASP A 17 9.79 -6.91 -19.30
N LEU A 18 8.82 -6.88 -20.22
CA LEU A 18 7.64 -7.73 -20.21
C LEU A 18 7.89 -8.95 -21.12
N PRO A 19 7.39 -10.14 -20.75
CA PRO A 19 6.34 -10.34 -19.76
C PRO A 19 6.85 -10.79 -18.38
N LEU A 20 6.58 -9.97 -17.36
CA LEU A 20 6.57 -10.41 -15.97
C LEU A 20 5.42 -11.42 -15.80
N ARG A 21 5.73 -12.60 -15.26
CA ARG A 21 4.73 -13.64 -14.98
C ARG A 21 4.40 -13.61 -13.49
N LEU A 22 3.13 -13.37 -13.18
CA LEU A 22 2.61 -13.48 -11.82
C LEU A 22 2.17 -14.93 -11.56
N GLU A 23 2.72 -15.53 -10.52
CA GLU A 23 2.28 -16.84 -10.00
C GLU A 23 1.53 -16.64 -8.68
N PRO A 24 0.18 -16.55 -8.70
CA PRO A 24 -0.57 -16.32 -7.48
C PRO A 24 -0.46 -17.52 -6.55
N ARG A 25 -0.18 -17.25 -5.27
CA ARG A 25 -0.20 -18.23 -4.19
C ARG A 25 -1.08 -17.69 -3.07
N LEU A 26 -1.82 -18.58 -2.42
CA LEU A 26 -2.54 -18.22 -1.20
C LEU A 26 -1.51 -18.00 -0.10
N GLY A 27 -1.54 -16.81 0.51
CA GLY A 27 -0.73 -16.43 1.65
C GLY A 27 -1.61 -16.01 2.82
N VAL A 28 -1.00 -15.94 4.00
CA VAL A 28 -1.60 -15.32 5.19
C VAL A 28 -1.12 -13.88 5.23
N CYS A 29 -2.04 -12.94 5.46
CA CYS A 29 -1.72 -11.56 5.79
C CYS A 29 -2.41 -11.22 7.12
N LEU A 30 -1.75 -10.40 7.92
CA LEU A 30 -2.24 -9.96 9.22
C LEU A 30 -2.22 -8.43 9.26
N PRO A 31 -3.20 -7.80 9.93
CA PRO A 31 -3.24 -6.35 10.04
C PRO A 31 -1.98 -5.83 10.70
N ASP A 32 -1.57 -4.66 10.26
CA ASP A 32 -0.66 -3.86 11.04
C ASP A 32 -1.28 -3.51 12.41
N PRO A 33 -0.51 -3.41 13.51
CA PRO A 33 -1.04 -2.98 14.82
C PRO A 33 -1.86 -1.68 14.75
N TRP A 34 -1.50 -0.80 13.83
CA TRP A 34 -2.16 0.49 13.61
C TRP A 34 -3.06 0.50 12.36
N ASP A 35 -3.43 -0.67 11.83
CA ASP A 35 -4.35 -0.82 10.69
C ASP A 35 -5.74 -0.23 11.04
N ARG A 36 -6.13 0.85 10.36
CA ARG A 36 -7.39 1.54 10.60
C ARG A 36 -8.66 0.77 10.22
N ARG A 37 -8.57 -0.28 9.41
CA ARG A 37 -9.74 -1.07 8.96
C ARG A 37 -9.97 -2.30 9.83
N ALA A 38 -8.91 -2.82 10.44
CA ALA A 38 -8.98 -3.89 11.41
C ALA A 38 -8.18 -3.48 12.65
N PRO A 39 -8.65 -2.44 13.37
CA PRO A 39 -7.95 -1.96 14.54
C PRO A 39 -7.84 -3.11 15.53
N LEU A 40 -6.60 -3.48 15.82
CA LEU A 40 -6.30 -4.33 16.94
C LEU A 40 -6.52 -3.52 18.23
N PRO A 41 -6.72 -4.17 19.38
CA PRO A 41 -6.78 -3.47 20.67
C PRO A 41 -5.38 -3.01 21.07
N ALA A 42 -4.68 -2.31 20.18
CA ALA A 42 -3.33 -1.79 20.36
C ALA A 42 -3.28 -0.80 21.54
N ASP A 43 -4.37 -0.08 21.80
CA ASP A 43 -4.51 0.80 22.98
C ASP A 43 -4.61 0.01 24.30
N GLU A 44 -4.97 -1.27 24.25
CA GLU A 44 -4.98 -2.18 25.41
C GLU A 44 -3.67 -2.97 25.53
N TRP A 45 -2.82 -2.95 24.49
CA TRP A 45 -1.54 -3.63 24.48
C TRP A 45 -0.47 -2.76 25.15
N GLY A 46 0.29 -3.36 26.05
CA GLY A 46 1.60 -2.84 26.42
C GLY A 46 2.60 -3.07 25.29
N GLN A 47 3.78 -2.44 25.40
CA GLN A 47 4.85 -2.56 24.41
C GLN A 47 5.23 -4.02 24.11
N GLU A 48 5.31 -4.86 25.15
CA GLU A 48 5.65 -6.28 25.01
C GLU A 48 4.65 -7.04 24.10
N GLN A 49 3.35 -6.79 24.26
CA GLN A 49 2.34 -7.44 23.41
C GLN A 49 2.38 -6.92 21.96
N ALA A 50 2.69 -5.65 21.76
CA ALA A 50 2.88 -5.09 20.42
C ALA A 50 4.10 -5.72 19.72
N ASP A 51 5.21 -5.88 20.45
CA ASP A 51 6.42 -6.53 19.96
C ASP A 51 6.17 -8.02 19.65
N ASP A 52 5.49 -8.73 20.55
CA ASP A 52 5.10 -10.14 20.35
C ASP A 52 4.20 -10.30 19.12
N TYR A 53 3.25 -9.38 18.91
CA TYR A 53 2.41 -9.39 17.73
C TYR A 53 3.22 -9.11 16.45
N ALA A 54 4.17 -8.18 16.47
CA ALA A 54 5.05 -7.91 15.34
C ALA A 54 5.85 -9.18 14.96
N VAL A 55 6.42 -9.86 15.95
CA VAL A 55 7.13 -11.15 15.75
C VAL A 55 6.19 -12.23 15.23
N LEU A 56 4.97 -12.35 15.78
CA LEU A 56 3.96 -13.29 15.30
C LEU A 56 3.60 -13.03 13.84
N ARG A 57 3.34 -11.77 13.49
CA ARG A 57 2.99 -11.33 12.14
C ARG A 57 4.10 -11.71 11.16
N GLU A 58 5.34 -11.32 11.46
CA GLU A 58 6.48 -11.66 10.62
C GLU A 58 6.63 -13.18 10.42
N ARG A 59 6.48 -13.97 11.49
CA ARG A 59 6.58 -15.44 11.41
C ARG A 59 5.46 -16.09 10.60
N LEU A 60 4.23 -15.60 10.73
CA LEU A 60 3.07 -16.19 10.05
C LEU A 60 2.95 -15.74 8.59
N THR A 61 3.37 -14.52 8.27
CA THR A 61 3.38 -14.03 6.88
C THR A 61 4.69 -14.36 6.16
N GLY A 62 5.78 -14.61 6.88
CA GLY A 62 7.10 -14.76 6.27
C GLY A 62 7.79 -13.42 5.96
N GLY A 63 7.40 -12.35 6.68
CA GLY A 63 7.94 -11.00 6.54
C GLY A 63 7.23 -10.11 5.53
N GLU A 64 7.95 -9.05 5.09
CA GLU A 64 7.52 -8.10 4.07
C GLU A 64 7.29 -8.84 2.73
N HIS A 65 6.06 -8.82 2.23
CA HIS A 65 5.77 -9.33 0.89
C HIS A 65 6.02 -8.24 -0.14
N ALA A 66 6.81 -8.54 -1.17
CA ALA A 66 6.95 -7.66 -2.32
C ALA A 66 5.57 -7.46 -2.98
N HIS A 67 4.86 -8.53 -3.32
CA HIS A 67 3.60 -8.43 -4.07
C HIS A 67 2.43 -9.05 -3.33
N GLN A 68 1.30 -8.34 -3.28
CA GLN A 68 0.08 -8.84 -2.63
C GLN A 68 -1.18 -8.29 -3.30
N VAL A 69 -2.13 -9.17 -3.61
CA VAL A 69 -3.48 -8.76 -4.02
C VAL A 69 -4.39 -8.87 -2.81
N GLU A 70 -5.13 -7.79 -2.52
CA GLU A 70 -6.06 -7.72 -1.40
C GLU A 70 -5.43 -8.01 -0.02
N GLY A 71 -6.24 -8.16 1.03
CA GLY A 71 -5.75 -8.49 2.37
C GLY A 71 -5.22 -7.30 3.16
N HIS A 72 -4.29 -7.56 4.08
CA HIS A 72 -3.66 -6.56 4.94
C HIS A 72 -2.31 -6.12 4.35
N PRO A 73 -2.17 -4.86 3.91
CA PRO A 73 -0.94 -4.34 3.34
C PRO A 73 0.20 -4.29 4.35
N TRP A 74 1.43 -4.33 3.82
CA TRP A 74 2.63 -3.96 4.56
C TRP A 74 2.96 -2.51 4.23
N TRP A 75 2.49 -1.57 5.06
CA TRP A 75 2.86 -0.17 4.96
C TRP A 75 4.33 0.04 5.31
N ILE A 76 5.05 0.84 4.52
CA ILE A 76 6.44 1.21 4.82
C ILE A 76 6.49 2.42 5.75
N GLN A 77 5.55 3.35 5.56
CA GLN A 77 5.45 4.57 6.34
C GLN A 77 4.20 4.51 7.24
N ASN A 78 3.17 5.28 6.92
CA ASN A 78 1.89 5.29 7.60
C ASN A 78 0.82 4.55 6.78
N ASP A 79 -0.37 4.39 7.37
CA ASP A 79 -1.54 3.86 6.68
C ASP A 79 -1.92 4.74 5.47
N ALA A 80 -1.59 4.29 4.26
CA ALA A 80 -1.79 5.05 3.03
C ALA A 80 -3.27 5.28 2.68
N ARG A 81 -4.21 4.60 3.37
CA ARG A 81 -5.65 4.86 3.20
C ARG A 81 -6.06 6.24 3.68
N LEU A 82 -5.38 6.77 4.71
CA LEU A 82 -5.61 8.15 5.11
C LEU A 82 -5.17 9.09 3.99
N GLU A 83 -3.97 8.90 3.44
CA GLU A 83 -3.49 9.72 2.34
C GLU A 83 -4.44 9.69 1.14
N ALA A 84 -4.89 8.50 0.73
CA ALA A 84 -5.90 8.33 -0.33
C ALA A 84 -7.16 9.15 -0.04
N GLU A 85 -7.69 9.06 1.18
CA GLU A 85 -8.89 9.79 1.58
C GLU A 85 -8.68 11.31 1.52
N LEU A 86 -7.55 11.81 2.02
CA LEU A 86 -7.26 13.25 2.03
C LEU A 86 -7.03 13.79 0.62
N VAL A 87 -6.18 13.11 -0.17
CA VAL A 87 -5.82 13.52 -1.53
C VAL A 87 -7.02 13.50 -2.46
N THR A 88 -7.87 12.47 -2.38
CA THR A 88 -9.09 12.41 -3.21
C THR A 88 -10.14 13.45 -2.82
N HIS A 89 -9.99 14.10 -1.67
CA HIS A 89 -10.78 15.26 -1.24
C HIS A 89 -10.04 16.61 -1.42
N GLY A 90 -8.90 16.60 -2.11
CA GLY A 90 -8.19 17.81 -2.53
C GLY A 90 -7.16 18.34 -1.54
N LEU A 91 -6.79 17.58 -0.51
CA LEU A 91 -5.74 17.96 0.43
C LEU A 91 -4.36 17.57 -0.11
N TYR A 92 -3.37 18.45 0.07
CA TYR A 92 -1.99 18.17 -0.30
C TYR A 92 -1.27 17.45 0.85
N CYS A 93 -0.85 16.21 0.60
CA CYS A 93 -0.18 15.35 1.58
C CYS A 93 1.32 15.15 1.32
N GLY A 94 1.94 15.99 0.48
CA GLY A 94 3.40 15.94 0.27
C GLY A 94 4.21 16.48 1.46
N ASP A 95 3.55 16.95 2.51
CA ASP A 95 4.10 17.27 3.83
C ASP A 95 2.98 17.18 4.90
N SER A 96 3.30 17.52 6.16
CA SER A 96 2.36 17.36 7.27
C SER A 96 1.14 18.30 7.22
N ARG A 97 1.17 19.38 6.43
CA ARG A 97 0.11 20.42 6.47
C ARG A 97 -1.27 19.87 6.11
N GLY A 98 -1.33 18.97 5.13
CA GLY A 98 -2.56 18.28 4.76
C GLY A 98 -3.12 17.47 5.92
N TYR A 99 -2.26 16.65 6.53
CA TYR A 99 -2.58 15.79 7.66
C TYR A 99 -3.00 16.55 8.93
N ASP A 100 -2.37 17.69 9.21
CA ASP A 100 -2.59 18.48 10.43
C ASP A 100 -3.85 19.37 10.36
N SER A 101 -4.48 19.46 9.18
CA SER A 101 -5.60 20.37 8.93
C SER A 101 -6.89 19.96 9.68
N PRO A 102 -7.76 20.92 10.05
CA PRO A 102 -9.10 20.61 10.55
C PRO A 102 -9.93 19.76 9.58
N GLU A 103 -9.74 19.97 8.27
CA GLU A 103 -10.37 19.21 7.21
C GLU A 103 -9.95 17.73 7.25
N ALA A 104 -8.67 17.44 7.49
CA ALA A 104 -8.19 16.07 7.62
C ALA A 104 -8.84 15.33 8.78
N ARG A 105 -9.00 15.96 9.94
CA ARG A 105 -9.71 15.35 11.08
C ARG A 105 -11.17 15.01 10.75
N ARG A 106 -11.82 15.83 9.93
CA ARG A 106 -13.20 15.57 9.48
C ARG A 106 -13.27 14.43 8.47
N LEU A 107 -12.27 14.30 7.61
CA LEU A 107 -12.20 13.28 6.57
C LEU A 107 -11.65 11.94 7.06
N GLU A 108 -10.89 11.95 8.15
CA GLU A 108 -10.20 10.79 8.71
C GLU A 108 -11.05 9.51 8.80
N PRO A 109 -12.33 9.55 9.26
CA PRO A 109 -13.15 8.36 9.32
C PRO A 109 -13.41 7.70 7.95
N GLY A 110 -13.31 8.45 6.85
CA GLY A 110 -13.48 7.92 5.49
C GLY A 110 -12.35 7.00 5.04
N ALA A 111 -11.18 7.06 5.69
CA ALA A 111 -10.03 6.20 5.38
C ALA A 111 -10.38 4.70 5.49
N SER A 112 -11.27 4.31 6.41
CA SER A 112 -11.66 2.90 6.59
C SER A 112 -12.47 2.31 5.43
N ALA A 113 -13.00 3.16 4.53
CA ALA A 113 -13.71 2.71 3.33
C ALA A 113 -12.75 2.21 2.24
N TRP A 114 -11.47 2.60 2.31
CA TRP A 114 -10.44 2.17 1.38
C TRP A 114 -9.89 0.79 1.75
N ARG A 115 -9.55 0.01 0.74
CA ARG A 115 -8.88 -1.29 0.86
C ARG A 115 -7.78 -1.42 -0.18
N LEU A 116 -6.80 -2.28 0.13
CA LEU A 116 -5.78 -2.68 -0.81
C LEU A 116 -6.41 -3.47 -1.95
N LEU A 117 -6.21 -3.04 -3.20
CA LEU A 117 -6.46 -3.86 -4.37
C LEU A 117 -5.18 -4.60 -4.76
N TRP A 118 -4.04 -3.89 -4.80
CA TRP A 118 -2.74 -4.48 -5.13
C TRP A 118 -1.60 -3.70 -4.48
N GLN A 119 -0.70 -4.41 -3.81
CA GLN A 119 0.62 -3.95 -3.41
C GLN A 119 1.67 -4.50 -4.40
N ILE A 120 2.49 -3.62 -4.95
CA ILE A 120 3.60 -3.95 -5.87
C ILE A 120 4.88 -3.39 -5.27
N GLY A 121 5.66 -4.26 -4.66
CA GLY A 121 6.88 -3.92 -3.98
C GLY A 121 8.09 -4.03 -4.87
N SER A 122 9.19 -3.44 -4.41
CA SER A 122 10.50 -3.66 -5.02
C SER A 122 10.82 -5.16 -5.02
N ASP A 123 11.38 -5.67 -6.12
CA ASP A 123 11.57 -7.11 -6.31
C ASP A 123 12.91 -7.40 -7.00
N ASP A 124 13.87 -7.83 -6.19
CA ASP A 124 15.22 -8.20 -6.60
C ASP A 124 15.23 -9.30 -7.67
N GLN A 125 14.24 -10.21 -7.71
CA GLN A 125 14.19 -11.28 -8.72
C GLN A 125 13.93 -10.73 -10.13
N THR A 126 13.24 -9.59 -10.19
CA THR A 126 12.88 -8.88 -11.42
C THR A 126 13.77 -7.68 -11.69
N GLY A 127 14.59 -7.27 -10.71
CA GLY A 127 15.56 -6.18 -10.82
C GLY A 127 14.97 -4.79 -10.74
N PHE A 128 13.68 -4.63 -10.40
CA PHE A 128 13.07 -3.30 -10.23
C PHE A 128 12.94 -2.91 -8.76
N THR A 129 13.16 -1.62 -8.50
CA THR A 129 13.10 -1.02 -7.17
C THR A 129 12.31 0.28 -7.24
N TRP A 130 11.39 0.48 -6.29
CA TRP A 130 10.68 1.73 -6.11
C TRP A 130 11.42 2.62 -5.11
N GLY A 131 12.06 3.69 -5.58
CA GLY A 131 12.88 4.53 -4.69
C GLY A 131 14.04 3.73 -4.10
N ASP A 132 14.10 3.64 -2.77
CA ASP A 132 15.13 2.93 -1.99
C ASP A 132 14.63 1.62 -1.35
N GLY A 133 13.75 0.90 -2.07
CA GLY A 133 13.16 -0.36 -1.60
C GLY A 133 11.72 -0.21 -1.14
N GLY A 134 10.97 0.62 -1.84
CA GLY A 134 9.58 0.98 -1.58
C GLY A 134 8.54 0.03 -2.18
N ASN A 135 7.28 0.41 -1.99
CA ASN A 135 6.08 -0.26 -2.47
C ASN A 135 5.09 0.73 -3.10
N LEU A 136 4.48 0.32 -4.21
CA LEU A 136 3.26 0.91 -4.73
C LEU A 136 2.04 0.24 -4.10
N TYR A 137 1.04 1.06 -3.76
CA TYR A 137 -0.24 0.60 -3.22
C TYR A 137 -1.38 1.14 -4.06
N LEU A 138 -2.07 0.25 -4.76
CA LEU A 138 -3.31 0.55 -5.44
C LEU A 138 -4.46 0.33 -4.47
N LEU A 139 -5.13 1.40 -4.07
CA LEU A 139 -6.24 1.42 -3.12
C LEU A 139 -7.54 1.76 -3.83
N LEU A 140 -8.64 1.14 -3.39
CA LEU A 140 -9.98 1.42 -3.90
C LEU A 140 -10.99 1.39 -2.76
N ARG A 141 -12.06 2.19 -2.85
CA ARG A 141 -13.14 2.11 -1.86
C ARG A 141 -14.00 0.87 -2.09
N GLU A 142 -14.47 0.25 -1.01
CA GLU A 142 -15.31 -0.95 -1.04
C GLU A 142 -16.51 -0.82 -2.00
N GLN A 143 -17.20 0.33 -1.98
CA GLN A 143 -18.34 0.61 -2.84
C GLN A 143 -17.96 0.69 -4.33
N ASP A 144 -16.75 1.19 -4.62
CA ASP A 144 -16.25 1.37 -5.99
C ASP A 144 -15.77 0.04 -6.55
N LEU A 145 -15.17 -0.81 -5.71
CA LEU A 145 -14.85 -2.20 -6.05
C LEU A 145 -16.11 -2.99 -6.44
N ARG A 146 -17.18 -2.89 -5.64
CA ARG A 146 -18.47 -3.57 -5.91
C ARG A 146 -19.14 -3.09 -7.20
N ALA A 147 -18.94 -1.81 -7.54
CA ALA A 147 -19.48 -1.21 -8.75
C ALA A 147 -18.52 -1.30 -9.96
N CYS A 148 -17.38 -2.00 -9.82
CA CYS A 148 -16.34 -2.13 -10.84
C CYS A 148 -15.81 -0.78 -11.36
N ARG A 149 -15.78 0.26 -10.52
CA ARG A 149 -15.29 1.61 -10.85
C ARG A 149 -13.80 1.74 -10.56
N PHE A 150 -12.99 0.97 -11.26
CA PHE A 150 -11.53 0.96 -11.09
C PHE A 150 -10.85 2.27 -11.52
N ASP A 151 -11.55 3.12 -12.27
CA ASP A 151 -11.14 4.49 -12.60
C ASP A 151 -11.00 5.39 -11.36
N ARG A 152 -11.57 4.98 -10.23
CA ARG A 152 -11.50 5.69 -8.95
C ARG A 152 -10.43 5.16 -8.00
N ALA A 153 -9.58 4.26 -8.46
CA ALA A 153 -8.47 3.77 -7.65
C ALA A 153 -7.46 4.89 -7.41
N TRP A 154 -6.81 4.86 -6.25
CA TRP A 154 -5.72 5.74 -5.89
C TRP A 154 -4.43 4.93 -5.80
N LEU A 155 -3.35 5.45 -6.39
CA LEU A 155 -2.03 4.83 -6.36
C LEU A 155 -1.12 5.68 -5.47
N GLY A 156 -0.62 5.09 -4.39
CA GLY A 156 0.39 5.69 -3.53
C GLY A 156 1.74 4.98 -3.65
N LEU A 157 2.82 5.72 -3.49
CA LEU A 157 4.18 5.20 -3.36
C LEU A 157 4.68 5.49 -1.95
N GLN A 158 5.20 4.48 -1.25
CA GLN A 158 5.99 4.68 -0.04
C GLN A 158 7.37 4.06 -0.23
N CYS A 159 8.39 4.72 0.30
CA CYS A 159 9.77 4.26 0.32
C CYS A 159 10.40 4.66 1.68
N ARG A 160 11.63 4.21 1.94
CA ARG A 160 12.29 4.39 3.24
C ARG A 160 12.85 5.81 3.41
#